data_AF-R0GJM0-F1
#
_entry.id   AF-R0GJM0-F1
#
_cell.length_a   1.000
_cell.length_b   1.000
_cell.length_c   1.000
_cell.angle_alpha   90.00
_cell.angle_beta   90.00
_cell.angle_gamma   90.00
#
_symmetry.space_group_name_H-M   'P 1'
#
loop_
_entity.id
_entity.type
_entity.pdbx_description
1 polymer ?
#
loop_
_entity_poly.entity_id
_entity_poly.type
_entity_poly.pdbx_seq_one_letter_code
_entity_poly.pdbx_strand_id
1 'polypeptide(L)'
;MEKEYNSDEVCISGKEECASGQPEVMVTNLKASIRELSVTLNEQRKCDVKDTLQQLQERISAEGVDVSVQELIQLLRSLKDLEKEESEVRSNCNARRSALEGAVHDLKESVAKGHDGEIQEEYLDGLLVESLDNLTSAKKELAATLREIVSLKRQIDDVPCQSELLQYERRFSELNVCIQEKLQQTRKLYATYNALLEIKDLMLKETSLLNSIGSQFQDVIGRPAGRVKLIDSMEGVMKGIQQKIGKVQLGLLEEQRLRDASKEKYLAAAAEQRKCYTVLRAFQEECTENERLRSQISVVTTSDSKEGVE
;
A
#
# COMPACT_ATOMS: atom_id res chain seq x y z
N MET A 1 34.81 -26.38 -85.99
CA MET A 1 35.96 -27.26 -85.67
C MET A 1 35.78 -27.64 -84.22
N GLU A 2 34.88 -28.57 -83.88
CA GLU A 2 34.90 -30.01 -84.13
C GLU A 2 36.12 -30.72 -83.52
N LYS A 3 35.79 -31.70 -82.66
CA LYS A 3 36.58 -32.83 -82.12
C LYS A 3 37.34 -32.62 -80.79
N GLU A 4 37.35 -33.54 -79.82
CA GLU A 4 36.56 -34.74 -79.48
C GLU A 4 37.22 -35.39 -78.22
N TYR A 5 36.46 -36.23 -77.51
CA TYR A 5 36.87 -37.38 -76.68
C TYR A 5 37.45 -37.25 -75.25
N ASN A 6 36.61 -37.71 -74.32
CA ASN A 6 36.81 -38.48 -73.09
C ASN A 6 38.10 -39.31 -72.97
N SER A 7 38.57 -39.50 -71.72
CA SER A 7 38.59 -40.81 -71.06
C SER A 7 38.98 -40.70 -69.58
N ASP A 8 38.19 -41.37 -68.75
CA ASP A 8 38.46 -41.72 -67.35
C ASP A 8 39.73 -42.57 -67.21
N GLU A 9 40.48 -42.40 -66.12
CA GLU A 9 41.05 -43.55 -65.42
C GLU A 9 41.24 -43.28 -63.92
N VAL A 10 40.86 -44.30 -63.16
CA VAL A 10 40.64 -44.39 -61.73
C VAL A 10 41.80 -45.17 -61.10
N CYS A 11 42.32 -44.78 -59.93
CA CYS A 11 42.46 -45.64 -58.73
C CYS A 11 43.44 -45.12 -57.65
N ILE A 12 42.88 -44.87 -56.46
CA ILE A 12 43.23 -45.42 -55.12
C ILE A 12 44.68 -45.28 -54.61
N SER A 13 44.86 -44.51 -53.52
CA SER A 13 45.22 -45.07 -52.19
C SER A 13 45.22 -43.95 -51.12
N GLY A 14 44.61 -44.23 -49.96
CA GLY A 14 44.19 -43.20 -49.00
C GLY A 14 45.18 -42.81 -47.90
N LYS A 15 44.71 -41.91 -47.05
CA LYS A 15 44.86 -41.94 -45.58
C LYS A 15 43.91 -40.89 -44.98
N GLU A 16 42.97 -41.36 -44.18
CA GLU A 16 42.22 -40.55 -43.22
C GLU A 16 43.18 -39.91 -42.22
N GLU A 17 43.10 -38.61 -42.03
CA GLU A 17 43.53 -37.95 -40.79
C GLU A 17 42.49 -36.89 -40.41
N CYS A 18 41.84 -37.13 -39.27
CA CYS A 18 40.79 -36.34 -38.65
C CYS A 18 41.20 -34.88 -38.40
N ALA A 19 40.46 -33.93 -39.00
CA ALA A 19 40.38 -32.55 -38.55
C ALA A 19 39.10 -32.34 -37.72
N SER A 20 39.06 -32.85 -36.49
CA SER A 20 37.90 -32.75 -35.58
C SER A 20 38.05 -31.68 -34.48
N GLY A 21 38.99 -30.73 -34.61
CA GLY A 21 39.38 -29.84 -33.50
C GLY A 21 38.73 -28.45 -33.43
N GLN A 22 37.93 -28.02 -34.42
CA GLN A 22 37.44 -26.62 -34.47
C GLN A 22 36.08 -26.35 -33.78
N PRO A 23 35.09 -27.27 -33.74
CA PRO A 23 33.81 -27.00 -33.07
C PRO A 23 33.91 -27.01 -31.55
N GLU A 24 34.70 -27.92 -30.98
CA GLU A 24 34.77 -28.11 -29.51
C GLU A 24 35.40 -26.91 -28.81
N VAL A 25 36.49 -26.36 -29.35
CA VAL A 25 37.17 -25.18 -28.78
C VAL A 25 36.28 -23.94 -28.80
N MET A 26 35.46 -23.79 -29.86
CA MET A 26 34.51 -22.69 -29.98
C MET A 26 33.36 -22.85 -28.99
N VAL A 27 32.85 -24.07 -28.81
CA VAL A 27 31.80 -24.40 -27.82
C VAL A 27 32.32 -24.23 -26.40
N THR A 28 33.58 -24.58 -26.10
CA THR A 28 34.17 -24.35 -24.77
C THR A 28 34.37 -22.87 -24.47
N ASN A 29 34.80 -22.08 -25.46
CA ASN A 29 34.92 -20.62 -25.31
C ASN A 29 33.55 -19.96 -25.13
N LEU A 30 32.54 -20.38 -25.90
CA LEU A 30 31.17 -19.87 -25.75
C LEU A 30 30.59 -20.22 -24.37
N LYS A 31 30.83 -21.44 -23.88
CA LYS A 31 30.43 -21.86 -22.53
C LYS A 31 31.16 -21.07 -21.43
N ALA A 32 32.44 -20.76 -21.62
CA ALA A 32 33.20 -19.93 -20.68
C ALA A 32 32.65 -18.49 -20.64
N SER A 33 32.41 -17.85 -21.79
CA SER A 33 31.79 -16.53 -21.85
C SER A 33 30.37 -16.50 -21.30
N ILE A 34 29.56 -17.54 -21.52
CA ILE A 34 28.21 -17.64 -20.94
C ILE A 34 28.28 -17.74 -19.41
N ARG A 35 29.24 -18.49 -18.86
CA ARG A 35 29.45 -18.56 -17.40
C ARG A 35 29.88 -17.21 -16.83
N GLU A 36 30.79 -16.52 -17.48
CA GLU A 36 31.28 -15.21 -17.05
C GLU A 36 30.19 -14.13 -17.14
N LEU A 37 29.39 -14.13 -18.20
CA LEU A 37 28.18 -13.31 -18.33
C LEU A 37 27.13 -13.65 -17.26
N SER A 38 26.97 -14.93 -16.92
CA SER A 38 26.02 -15.34 -15.87
C SER A 38 26.48 -14.89 -14.48
N VAL A 39 27.78 -14.96 -14.19
CA VAL A 39 28.35 -14.48 -12.92
C VAL A 39 28.22 -12.97 -12.82
N THR A 40 28.60 -12.22 -13.85
CA THR A 40 28.48 -10.75 -13.86
C THR A 40 27.03 -10.29 -13.77
N LEU A 41 26.09 -10.94 -14.47
CA LEU A 41 24.66 -10.67 -14.35
C LEU A 41 24.14 -10.94 -12.93
N ASN A 42 24.57 -12.04 -12.30
CA ASN A 42 24.15 -12.34 -10.92
C ASN A 42 24.70 -11.32 -9.93
N GLU A 43 25.96 -10.90 -10.07
CA GLU A 43 26.54 -9.91 -9.17
C GLU A 43 25.95 -8.52 -9.39
N GLN A 44 25.59 -8.17 -10.62
CA GLN A 44 24.85 -6.94 -10.89
C GLN A 44 23.45 -6.99 -10.28
N ARG A 45 22.72 -8.11 -10.41
CA ARG A 45 21.40 -8.28 -9.76
C ARG A 45 21.51 -8.26 -8.24
N LYS A 46 22.57 -8.81 -7.66
CA LYS A 46 22.82 -8.80 -6.22
C LYS A 46 23.12 -7.39 -5.72
N CYS A 47 23.89 -6.60 -6.46
CA CYS A 47 24.10 -5.19 -6.18
C CYS A 47 22.79 -4.39 -6.29
N ASP A 48 22.01 -4.56 -7.36
CA ASP A 48 20.72 -3.87 -7.54
C ASP A 48 19.71 -4.21 -6.41
N VAL A 49 19.64 -5.48 -6.00
CA VAL A 49 18.80 -5.91 -4.88
C VAL A 49 19.30 -5.33 -3.55
N LYS A 50 20.61 -5.23 -3.36
CA LYS A 50 21.20 -4.63 -2.15
C LYS A 50 20.92 -3.13 -2.09
N ASP A 51 21.05 -2.43 -3.20
CA ASP A 51 20.81 -0.99 -3.30
C ASP A 51 19.33 -0.66 -3.11
N THR A 52 18.42 -1.47 -3.69
CA THR A 52 16.98 -1.33 -3.46
C THR A 52 16.58 -1.64 -2.02
N LEU A 53 17.19 -2.64 -1.38
CA LEU A 53 16.98 -2.93 0.05
C LEU A 53 17.48 -1.78 0.94
N GLN A 54 18.64 -1.19 0.63
CA GLN A 54 19.15 -0.02 1.35
C GLN A 54 18.25 1.21 1.17
N GLN A 55 17.77 1.48 -0.05
CA GLN A 55 16.83 2.57 -0.29
C GLN A 55 15.49 2.35 0.41
N LEU A 56 15.00 1.11 0.51
CA LEU A 56 13.80 0.80 1.28
C LEU A 56 14.02 0.97 2.78
N GLN A 57 15.17 0.54 3.31
CA GLN A 57 15.52 0.78 4.72
C GLN A 57 15.65 2.26 5.03
N GLU A 58 16.35 3.03 4.19
CA GLU A 58 16.48 4.48 4.34
C GLU A 58 15.13 5.19 4.27
N ARG A 59 14.23 4.76 3.38
CA ARG A 59 12.85 5.29 3.33
C ARG A 59 12.05 4.95 4.58
N ILE A 60 12.13 3.71 5.08
CA ILE A 60 11.45 3.29 6.32
C ILE A 60 11.97 4.08 7.53
N SER A 61 13.29 4.31 7.60
CA SER A 61 13.91 5.13 8.64
C SER A 61 13.60 6.62 8.50
N ALA A 62 13.55 7.16 7.27
CA ALA A 62 13.23 8.56 7.01
C ALA A 62 11.75 8.91 7.27
N GLU A 63 10.85 7.94 7.06
CA GLU A 63 9.41 8.08 7.35
C GLU A 63 9.10 7.97 8.86
N GLY A 64 10.11 7.71 9.72
CA GLY A 64 9.99 7.67 11.18
C GLY A 64 9.28 6.43 11.75
N VAL A 65 8.92 5.47 10.89
CA VAL A 65 8.13 4.28 11.27
C VAL A 65 8.88 3.39 12.26
N ASP A 66 10.21 3.29 12.14
CA ASP A 66 11.03 2.46 13.04
C ASP A 66 11.01 2.98 14.49
N VAL A 67 11.05 4.32 14.66
CA VAL A 67 10.95 4.96 15.99
C VAL A 67 9.57 4.73 16.58
N SER A 68 8.50 4.93 15.79
CA SER A 68 7.12 4.68 16.25
C SER A 68 6.84 3.21 16.57
N VAL A 69 7.41 2.27 15.81
CA VAL A 69 7.30 0.83 16.10
C VAL A 69 8.08 0.48 17.37
N GLN A 70 9.26 1.06 17.57
CA GLN A 70 10.05 0.84 18.78
C GLN A 70 9.36 1.41 20.02
N GLU A 71 8.73 2.58 19.92
CA GLU A 71 7.86 3.16 20.96
C GLU A 71 6.65 2.26 21.24
N LEU A 72 5.99 1.74 20.20
CA LEU A 72 4.87 0.81 20.36
C LEU A 72 5.28 -0.49 21.07
N ILE A 73 6.46 -1.03 20.75
CA ILE A 73 7.01 -2.22 21.42
C ILE A 73 7.29 -1.93 22.90
N GLN A 74 7.81 -0.74 23.22
CA GLN A 74 8.02 -0.32 24.61
C GLN A 74 6.68 -0.19 25.35
N LEU A 75 5.67 0.43 24.73
CA LEU A 75 4.33 0.58 25.29
C LEU A 75 3.65 -0.78 25.52
N LEU A 76 3.76 -1.71 24.57
CA LEU A 76 3.23 -3.07 24.71
C LEU A 76 3.89 -3.83 25.86
N ARG A 77 5.20 -3.64 26.06
CA ARG A 77 5.91 -4.25 27.20
C ARG A 77 5.42 -3.65 28.52
N SER A 78 5.32 -2.32 28.60
CA SER A 78 4.76 -1.68 29.81
C SER A 78 3.34 -2.13 30.10
N LEU A 79 2.50 -2.31 29.07
CA LEU A 79 1.12 -2.78 29.25
C LEU A 79 1.09 -4.18 29.88
N LYS A 80 1.94 -5.10 29.41
CA LYS A 80 2.06 -6.44 30.02
C LYS A 80 2.56 -6.41 31.46
N ASP A 81 3.51 -5.52 31.77
CA ASP A 81 4.02 -5.37 33.13
C ASP A 81 2.93 -4.82 34.07
N LEU A 82 2.15 -3.84 33.60
CA LEU A 82 0.98 -3.30 34.31
C LEU A 82 -0.13 -4.35 34.50
N GLU A 83 -0.41 -5.18 33.49
CA GLU A 83 -1.41 -6.27 33.60
C GLU A 83 -1.00 -7.27 34.69
N LYS A 84 0.29 -7.60 34.77
CA LYS A 84 0.83 -8.45 35.82
C LYS A 84 0.70 -7.80 37.20
N GLU A 85 1.08 -6.53 37.34
CA GLU A 85 0.95 -5.77 38.60
C GLU A 85 -0.51 -5.68 39.06
N GLU A 86 -1.45 -5.43 38.14
CA GLU A 86 -2.89 -5.42 38.42
C GLU A 86 -3.35 -6.77 39.00
N SER A 87 -2.91 -7.88 38.39
CA SER A 87 -3.27 -9.23 38.83
C SER A 87 -2.72 -9.55 40.24
N GLU A 88 -1.50 -9.08 40.54
CA GLU A 88 -0.85 -9.28 41.84
C GLU A 88 -1.53 -8.45 42.93
N VAL A 89 -1.81 -7.17 42.66
CA VAL A 89 -2.54 -6.29 43.58
C VAL A 89 -3.94 -6.85 43.85
N ARG A 90 -4.66 -7.31 42.82
CA ARG A 90 -5.98 -7.93 42.97
C ARG A 90 -5.92 -9.18 43.88
N SER A 91 -4.93 -10.04 43.69
CA SER A 91 -4.72 -11.22 44.52
C SER A 91 -4.42 -10.87 45.98
N ASN A 92 -3.52 -9.91 46.22
CA ASN A 92 -3.17 -9.44 47.55
C ASN A 92 -4.38 -8.83 48.27
N CYS A 93 -5.13 -7.95 47.59
CA CYS A 93 -6.35 -7.36 48.14
C CYS A 93 -7.41 -8.43 48.48
N ASN A 94 -7.57 -9.47 47.64
CA ASN A 94 -8.46 -10.60 47.93
C ASN A 94 -8.02 -11.34 49.20
N ALA A 95 -6.74 -11.68 49.32
CA ALA A 95 -6.19 -12.39 50.48
C ALA A 95 -6.35 -11.58 51.77
N ARG A 96 -6.04 -10.28 51.74
CA ARG A 96 -6.19 -9.38 52.90
C ARG A 96 -7.65 -9.22 53.32
N ARG A 97 -8.58 -9.17 52.35
CA ARG A 97 -10.02 -9.15 52.65
C ARG A 97 -10.46 -10.42 53.37
N SER A 98 -10.10 -11.59 52.84
CA SER A 98 -10.47 -12.87 53.46
C SER A 98 -9.87 -13.03 54.86
N ALA A 99 -8.63 -12.56 55.09
CA ALA A 99 -8.01 -12.55 56.41
C ALA A 99 -8.79 -11.66 57.41
N LEU A 100 -9.20 -10.47 56.99
CA LEU A 100 -10.02 -9.57 57.81
C LEU A 100 -11.42 -10.14 58.08
N GLU A 101 -12.06 -10.74 57.07
CA GLU A 101 -13.36 -11.41 57.23
C GLU A 101 -13.27 -12.57 58.24
N GLY A 102 -12.18 -13.34 58.21
CA GLY A 102 -11.89 -14.38 59.19
C GLY A 102 -11.71 -13.82 60.61
N ALA A 103 -10.88 -12.78 60.77
CA ALA A 103 -10.69 -12.13 62.06
C ALA A 103 -12.01 -11.57 62.64
N VAL A 104 -12.87 -10.99 61.79
CA VAL A 104 -14.21 -10.51 62.19
C VAL A 104 -15.12 -11.67 62.59
N HIS A 105 -15.04 -12.81 61.90
CA HIS A 105 -15.80 -14.00 62.25
C HIS A 105 -15.37 -14.55 63.62
N ASP A 106 -14.07 -14.68 63.86
CA ASP A 106 -13.51 -15.18 65.12
C ASP A 106 -13.87 -14.26 66.30
N LEU A 107 -13.82 -12.93 66.08
CA LEU A 107 -14.22 -11.95 67.09
C LEU A 107 -15.72 -12.02 67.41
N LYS A 108 -16.58 -12.23 66.40
CA LYS A 108 -18.02 -12.43 66.61
C LYS A 108 -18.30 -13.71 67.39
N GLU A 109 -17.54 -14.78 67.12
CA GLU A 109 -17.68 -16.06 67.80
C GLU A 109 -17.20 -15.98 69.26
N SER A 110 -16.13 -15.24 69.55
CA SER A 110 -15.64 -15.04 70.92
C SER A 110 -16.58 -14.18 71.76
N VAL A 111 -17.18 -13.13 71.18
CA VAL A 111 -18.23 -12.31 71.81
C VAL A 111 -19.49 -13.13 72.09
N ALA A 112 -19.92 -13.98 71.15
CA ALA A 112 -21.07 -14.87 71.34
C ALA A 112 -20.85 -15.93 72.43
N LYS A 113 -19.59 -16.28 72.73
CA LYS A 113 -19.19 -17.23 73.78
C LYS A 113 -19.03 -16.58 75.17
N GLY A 114 -19.34 -15.29 75.33
CA GLY A 114 -19.45 -14.63 76.63
C GLY A 114 -18.13 -14.49 77.41
N HIS A 115 -16.99 -14.37 76.73
CA HIS A 115 -15.72 -14.00 77.39
C HIS A 115 -15.70 -12.49 77.64
N ASP A 116 -16.32 -12.08 78.75
CA ASP A 116 -16.23 -10.73 79.29
C ASP A 116 -14.96 -10.62 80.15
N GLY A 117 -13.81 -10.56 79.48
CA GLY A 117 -12.58 -10.13 80.12
C GLY A 117 -12.65 -8.61 80.29
N GLU A 118 -12.29 -8.09 81.46
CA GLU A 118 -12.20 -6.66 81.79
C GLU A 118 -11.26 -5.92 80.83
N ILE A 119 -11.71 -5.64 79.62
CA ILE A 119 -11.08 -4.69 78.72
C ILE A 119 -11.67 -3.33 79.09
N GLN A 120 -10.83 -2.37 79.47
CA GLN A 120 -11.26 -0.99 79.74
C GLN A 120 -12.06 -0.47 78.54
N GLU A 121 -13.33 -0.15 78.76
CA GLU A 121 -14.30 0.35 77.78
C GLU A 121 -13.74 1.55 77.00
N GLU A 122 -13.00 2.44 77.68
CA GLU A 122 -12.29 3.58 77.08
C GLU A 122 -11.15 3.22 76.11
N TYR A 123 -10.47 2.09 76.29
CA TYR A 123 -9.44 1.62 75.36
C TYR A 123 -10.06 1.02 74.10
N LEU A 124 -11.19 0.31 74.26
CA LEU A 124 -11.94 -0.28 73.15
C LEU A 124 -12.60 0.79 72.28
N ASP A 125 -13.16 1.85 72.90
CA ASP A 125 -13.72 3.00 72.20
C ASP A 125 -12.65 3.77 71.40
N GLY A 126 -11.45 3.94 71.96
CA GLY A 126 -10.31 4.53 71.24
C GLY A 126 -9.90 3.73 69.99
N LEU A 127 -9.80 2.41 70.11
CA LEU A 127 -9.53 1.50 68.98
C LEU A 127 -10.65 1.52 67.94
N LEU A 128 -11.91 1.61 68.37
CA LEU A 128 -13.06 1.67 67.48
C LEU A 128 -13.06 2.97 66.67
N VAL A 129 -12.81 4.12 67.33
CA VAL A 129 -12.67 5.43 66.69
C VAL A 129 -11.51 5.43 65.69
N GLU A 130 -10.34 4.92 66.07
CA GLU A 130 -9.20 4.79 65.17
C GLU A 130 -9.52 3.91 63.96
N SER A 131 -10.23 2.78 64.15
CA SER A 131 -10.65 1.91 63.05
C SER A 131 -11.66 2.59 62.12
N LEU A 132 -12.55 3.43 62.66
CA LEU A 132 -13.57 4.16 61.91
C LEU A 132 -12.93 5.30 61.11
N ASP A 133 -11.98 6.02 61.71
CA ASP A 133 -11.15 7.02 61.03
C ASP A 133 -10.32 6.39 59.91
N ASN A 134 -9.70 5.24 60.15
CA ASN A 134 -9.00 4.46 59.12
C ASN A 134 -9.95 3.97 58.00
N LEU A 135 -11.19 3.59 58.34
CA LEU A 135 -12.19 3.21 57.35
C LEU A 135 -12.66 4.40 56.52
N THR A 136 -12.86 5.57 57.14
CA THR A 136 -13.29 6.77 56.42
C THR A 136 -12.19 7.35 55.54
N SER A 137 -10.93 7.31 55.98
CA SER A 137 -9.77 7.68 55.17
C SER A 137 -9.62 6.73 53.96
N ALA A 138 -9.69 5.41 54.17
CA ALA A 138 -9.65 4.43 53.08
C ALA A 138 -10.83 4.60 52.09
N LYS A 139 -12.04 4.90 52.57
CA LYS A 139 -13.19 5.23 51.70
C LYS A 139 -12.94 6.50 50.88
N LYS A 140 -12.29 7.51 51.46
CA LYS A 140 -11.96 8.76 50.77
C LYS A 140 -10.92 8.53 49.67
N GLU A 141 -9.90 7.72 49.94
CA GLU A 141 -8.90 7.31 48.95
C GLU A 141 -9.52 6.49 47.82
N LEU A 142 -10.39 5.53 48.15
CA LEU A 142 -11.14 4.77 47.13
C LEU A 142 -12.01 5.70 46.26
N ALA A 143 -12.68 6.68 46.86
CA ALA A 143 -13.47 7.65 46.13
C ALA A 143 -12.61 8.57 45.25
N ALA A 144 -11.35 8.85 45.62
CA ALA A 144 -10.41 9.61 44.80
C ALA A 144 -9.93 8.79 43.60
N THR A 145 -9.49 7.55 43.83
CA THR A 145 -9.05 6.62 42.77
C THR A 145 -10.17 6.31 41.78
N LEU A 146 -11.41 6.13 42.23
CA LEU A 146 -12.56 5.95 41.33
C LEU A 146 -12.81 7.18 40.44
N ARG A 147 -12.64 8.39 40.97
CA ARG A 147 -12.74 9.63 40.18
C ARG A 147 -11.63 9.70 39.13
N GLU A 148 -10.41 9.28 39.47
CA GLU A 148 -9.30 9.18 38.52
C GLU A 148 -9.57 8.13 37.43
N ILE A 149 -10.05 6.94 37.78
CA ILE A 149 -10.41 5.89 36.81
C ILE A 149 -11.49 6.38 35.84
N VAL A 150 -12.52 7.08 36.33
CA VAL A 150 -13.56 7.65 35.46
C VAL A 150 -12.98 8.72 34.54
N SER A 151 -12.08 9.56 35.04
CA SER A 151 -11.37 10.56 34.22
C SER A 151 -10.54 9.90 33.12
N LEU A 152 -9.77 8.85 33.45
CA LEU A 152 -8.96 8.08 32.49
C LEU A 152 -9.83 7.39 31.45
N LYS A 153 -10.97 6.78 31.84
CA LYS A 153 -11.92 6.19 30.90
C LYS A 153 -12.43 7.21 29.90
N ARG A 154 -12.78 8.42 30.36
CA ARG A 154 -13.22 9.49 29.45
C ARG A 154 -12.12 9.90 28.48
N GLN A 155 -10.86 9.98 28.93
CA GLN A 155 -9.72 10.27 28.05
C GLN A 155 -9.49 9.16 27.02
N ILE A 156 -9.74 7.90 27.37
CA ILE A 156 -9.68 6.76 26.43
C ILE A 156 -10.82 6.84 25.43
N ASP A 157 -12.05 7.15 25.87
CA ASP A 157 -13.22 7.30 25.00
C ASP A 157 -13.07 8.49 24.02
N ASP A 158 -12.28 9.51 24.37
CA ASP A 158 -11.93 10.63 23.48
C ASP A 158 -10.97 10.21 22.34
N VAL A 159 -10.33 9.03 22.43
CA VAL A 159 -9.44 8.50 21.38
C VAL A 159 -10.26 7.64 20.41
N PRO A 160 -10.21 7.91 19.09
CA PRO A 160 -10.97 7.13 18.12
C PRO A 160 -10.65 5.64 18.19
N CYS A 161 -11.71 4.83 18.31
CA CYS A 161 -11.55 3.39 18.31
C CYS A 161 -11.16 2.85 16.92
N GLN A 162 -10.67 1.61 16.86
CA GLN A 162 -10.28 0.98 15.59
C GLN A 162 -11.41 0.98 14.54
N SER A 163 -12.66 0.78 14.97
CA SER A 163 -13.81 0.83 14.07
C SER A 163 -14.11 2.23 13.55
N GLU A 164 -13.88 3.28 14.34
CA GLU A 164 -14.01 4.67 13.89
C GLU A 164 -12.93 5.03 12.88
N LEU A 165 -11.68 4.63 13.14
CA LEU A 165 -10.57 4.82 12.19
C LEU A 165 -10.87 4.17 10.84
N LEU A 166 -11.41 2.94 10.83
CA LEU A 166 -11.80 2.25 9.61
C LEU A 166 -12.96 2.96 8.88
N GLN A 167 -13.92 3.52 9.62
CA GLN A 167 -14.99 4.33 9.05
C GLN A 167 -14.43 5.61 8.40
N TYR A 168 -13.49 6.28 9.06
CA TYR A 168 -12.83 7.46 8.50
C TYR A 168 -12.05 7.11 7.23
N GLU A 169 -11.26 6.04 7.25
CA GLU A 169 -10.52 5.57 6.07
C GLU A 169 -11.45 5.31 4.87
N ARG A 170 -12.58 4.64 5.11
CA ARG A 170 -13.60 4.41 4.08
C ARG A 170 -14.18 5.73 3.58
N ARG A 171 -14.52 6.65 4.49
CA ARG A 171 -15.09 7.95 4.14
C ARG A 171 -14.12 8.82 3.35
N PHE A 172 -12.83 8.79 3.69
CA PHE A 172 -11.77 9.46 2.92
C PHE A 172 -11.62 8.85 1.53
N SER A 173 -11.69 7.52 1.42
CA SER A 173 -11.65 6.84 0.12
C SER A 173 -12.83 7.24 -0.77
N GLU A 174 -14.06 7.26 -0.23
CA GLU A 174 -15.25 7.75 -0.93
C GLU A 174 -15.12 9.21 -1.37
N LEU A 175 -14.62 10.08 -0.48
CA LEU A 175 -14.40 11.49 -0.77
C LEU A 175 -13.37 11.66 -1.90
N ASN A 176 -12.27 10.90 -1.86
CA ASN A 176 -11.24 10.94 -2.89
C ASN A 176 -11.79 10.53 -4.26
N VAL A 177 -12.63 9.50 -4.33
CA VAL A 177 -13.32 9.12 -5.57
C VAL A 177 -14.19 10.27 -6.08
N CYS A 178 -15.01 10.89 -5.21
CA CYS A 178 -15.84 12.03 -5.58
C CYS A 178 -15.02 13.22 -6.10
N ILE A 179 -13.91 13.55 -5.43
CA ILE A 179 -13.00 14.63 -5.85
C ILE A 179 -12.41 14.32 -7.24
N GLN A 180 -11.96 13.08 -7.47
CA GLN A 180 -11.42 12.65 -8.76
C GLN A 180 -12.47 12.72 -9.88
N GLU A 181 -13.69 12.28 -9.62
CA GLU A 181 -14.80 12.39 -10.58
C GLU A 181 -15.12 13.84 -10.91
N LYS A 182 -15.18 14.72 -9.91
CA LYS A 182 -15.40 16.16 -10.11
C LYS A 182 -14.27 16.80 -10.91
N LEU A 183 -13.02 16.46 -10.62
CA LEU A 183 -11.88 16.93 -11.40
C LEU A 183 -11.97 16.48 -12.86
N GLN A 184 -12.37 15.23 -13.11
CA GLN A 184 -12.59 14.72 -14.46
C GLN A 184 -13.73 15.46 -15.18
N GLN A 185 -14.84 15.72 -14.50
CA GLN A 185 -15.97 16.50 -15.03
C GLN A 185 -15.51 17.92 -15.41
N THR A 186 -14.80 18.60 -14.51
CA THR A 186 -14.26 19.95 -14.74
C THR A 186 -13.32 19.97 -15.94
N ARG A 187 -12.38 19.01 -16.04
CA ARG A 187 -11.49 18.90 -17.20
C ARG A 187 -12.26 18.71 -18.51
N LYS A 188 -13.30 17.87 -18.53
CA LYS A 188 -14.17 17.69 -19.70
C LYS A 188 -14.87 19.00 -20.08
N LEU A 189 -15.43 19.72 -19.10
CA LEU A 189 -16.06 21.02 -19.34
C LEU A 189 -15.10 22.04 -19.95
N TYR A 190 -13.88 22.17 -19.40
CA TYR A 190 -12.86 23.06 -19.96
C TYR A 190 -12.41 22.63 -21.36
N ALA A 191 -12.26 21.33 -21.62
CA ALA A 191 -11.92 20.83 -22.96
C ALA A 191 -13.01 21.19 -23.98
N THR A 192 -14.29 20.99 -23.63
CA THR A 192 -15.42 21.39 -24.49
C THR A 192 -15.47 22.90 -24.68
N TYR A 193 -15.28 23.68 -23.63
CA TYR A 193 -15.24 25.15 -23.70
C TYR A 193 -14.13 25.63 -24.65
N ASN A 194 -12.92 25.11 -24.51
CA ASN A 194 -11.78 25.47 -25.36
C ASN A 194 -12.02 25.09 -26.82
N ALA A 195 -12.61 23.92 -27.08
CA ALA A 195 -12.98 23.50 -28.43
C ALA A 195 -14.03 24.44 -29.06
N LEU A 196 -15.06 24.81 -28.29
CA LEU A 196 -16.07 25.78 -28.74
C LEU A 196 -15.48 27.16 -28.99
N LEU A 197 -14.52 27.59 -28.17
CA LEU A 197 -13.82 28.86 -28.36
C LEU A 197 -13.00 28.85 -29.65
N GLU A 198 -12.27 27.77 -29.94
CA GLU A 198 -11.53 27.62 -31.20
C GLU A 198 -12.47 27.60 -32.41
N ILE A 199 -13.59 26.88 -32.34
CA ILE A 199 -14.62 26.88 -33.40
C ILE A 199 -15.14 28.30 -33.64
N LYS A 200 -15.50 29.02 -32.57
CA LYS A 200 -15.98 30.40 -32.66
C LYS A 200 -14.94 31.32 -33.32
N ASP A 201 -13.66 31.20 -32.97
CA ASP A 201 -12.59 31.98 -33.58
C ASP A 201 -12.37 31.62 -35.06
N LEU A 202 -12.53 30.36 -35.45
CA LEU A 202 -12.51 29.94 -36.85
C LEU A 202 -13.70 30.48 -37.63
N MET A 203 -14.90 30.43 -37.07
CA MET A 203 -16.12 31.01 -37.68
C MET A 203 -16.00 32.53 -37.88
N LEU A 204 -15.38 33.25 -36.93
CA LEU A 204 -15.11 34.68 -37.09
C LEU A 204 -14.13 34.96 -38.22
N LYS A 205 -13.08 34.13 -38.39
CA LYS A 205 -12.14 34.23 -39.50
C LYS A 205 -12.80 33.96 -40.84
N GLU A 206 -13.68 32.96 -40.91
CA GLU A 206 -14.48 32.66 -42.11
C GLU A 206 -15.39 33.83 -42.46
N THR A 207 -16.13 34.38 -41.48
CA THR A 207 -16.99 35.54 -41.69
C THR A 207 -16.20 36.75 -42.20
N SER A 208 -15.03 37.02 -41.60
CA SER A 208 -14.13 38.10 -42.03
C SER A 208 -13.64 37.89 -43.47
N LEU A 209 -13.25 36.67 -43.82
CA LEU A 209 -12.83 36.31 -45.18
C LEU A 209 -13.97 36.52 -46.19
N LEU A 210 -15.17 36.04 -45.88
CA LEU A 210 -16.35 36.20 -46.74
C LEU A 210 -16.73 37.68 -46.92
N ASN A 211 -16.68 38.48 -45.86
CA ASN A 211 -16.89 39.93 -45.94
C ASN A 211 -15.82 40.63 -46.78
N SER A 212 -14.55 40.22 -46.65
CA SER A 212 -13.45 40.75 -47.47
C SER A 212 -13.64 40.40 -48.95
N ILE A 213 -14.07 39.17 -49.25
CA ILE A 213 -14.36 38.76 -50.62
C ILE A 213 -15.54 39.58 -51.15
N GLY A 214 -16.66 39.62 -50.42
CA GLY A 214 -17.86 40.32 -50.86
C GLY A 214 -17.65 41.81 -51.14
N SER A 215 -16.87 42.50 -50.30
CA SER A 215 -16.55 43.92 -50.48
C SER A 215 -15.61 44.20 -51.66
N GLN A 216 -14.62 43.33 -51.90
CA GLN A 216 -13.62 43.55 -52.96
C GLN A 216 -14.02 42.96 -54.31
N PHE A 217 -15.00 42.06 -54.35
CA PHE A 217 -15.31 41.26 -55.54
C PHE A 217 -15.71 42.12 -56.75
N GLN A 218 -16.64 43.06 -56.57
CA GLN A 218 -17.16 43.90 -57.67
C GLN A 218 -16.06 44.79 -58.28
N ASP A 219 -15.18 45.35 -57.44
CA ASP A 219 -14.11 46.24 -57.88
C ASP A 219 -12.99 45.50 -58.62
N VAL A 220 -12.78 44.24 -58.28
CA VAL A 220 -11.64 43.42 -58.75
C VAL A 220 -12.02 42.58 -59.97
N ILE A 221 -13.26 42.08 -60.08
CA ILE A 221 -13.72 41.19 -61.16
C ILE A 221 -13.72 41.87 -62.53
N GLY A 222 -14.02 43.18 -62.58
CA GLY A 222 -14.06 43.95 -63.82
C GLY A 222 -12.69 44.14 -64.50
N ARG A 223 -11.59 43.90 -63.76
CA ARG A 223 -10.21 44.10 -64.26
C ARG A 223 -9.50 42.74 -64.43
N PRO A 224 -8.94 42.41 -65.61
CA PRO A 224 -8.20 41.16 -65.82
C PRO A 224 -7.07 40.93 -64.79
N ALA A 225 -6.28 41.95 -64.50
CA ALA A 225 -5.22 41.88 -63.49
C ALA A 225 -5.77 41.71 -62.06
N GLY A 226 -6.96 42.23 -61.77
CA GLY A 226 -7.65 42.03 -60.49
C GLY A 226 -8.06 40.58 -60.30
N ARG A 227 -8.62 39.96 -61.35
CA ARG A 227 -9.01 38.54 -61.35
C ARG A 227 -7.86 37.60 -60.98
N VAL A 228 -6.68 37.82 -61.56
CA VAL A 228 -5.48 37.03 -61.24
C VAL A 228 -5.09 37.19 -59.76
N LYS A 229 -5.03 38.43 -59.24
CA LYS A 229 -4.71 38.69 -57.82
C LYS A 229 -5.71 38.06 -56.85
N LEU A 230 -7.00 38.05 -57.19
CA LEU A 230 -8.03 37.40 -56.38
C LEU A 230 -7.80 35.89 -56.31
N ILE A 231 -7.48 35.26 -57.44
CA ILE A 231 -7.15 33.83 -57.51
C ILE A 231 -5.91 33.52 -56.66
N ASP A 232 -4.83 34.28 -56.83
CA ASP A 232 -3.58 34.09 -56.08
C ASP A 232 -3.81 34.21 -54.56
N SER A 233 -4.62 35.19 -54.14
CA SER A 233 -5.00 35.39 -52.74
C SER A 233 -5.80 34.20 -52.18
N MET A 234 -6.82 33.74 -52.91
CA MET A 234 -7.63 32.58 -52.52
C MET A 234 -6.79 31.30 -52.45
N GLU A 235 -5.86 31.11 -53.38
CA GLU A 235 -4.94 29.97 -53.36
C GLU A 235 -4.01 30.03 -52.14
N GLY A 236 -3.51 31.22 -51.79
CA GLY A 236 -2.73 31.45 -50.58
C GLY A 236 -3.49 31.09 -49.31
N VAL A 237 -4.75 31.53 -49.20
CA VAL A 237 -5.64 31.19 -48.07
C VAL A 237 -5.87 29.68 -47.99
N MET A 238 -6.18 29.04 -49.12
CA MET A 238 -6.40 27.59 -49.19
C MET A 238 -5.16 26.80 -48.76
N LYS A 239 -3.97 27.18 -49.23
CA LYS A 239 -2.70 26.59 -48.80
C LYS A 239 -2.49 26.75 -47.29
N GLY A 240 -2.80 27.91 -46.73
CA GLY A 240 -2.73 28.15 -45.29
C GLY A 240 -3.68 27.27 -44.48
N ILE A 241 -4.91 27.08 -44.96
CA ILE A 241 -5.89 26.16 -44.34
C ILE A 241 -5.39 24.71 -44.40
N GLN A 242 -4.92 24.26 -45.57
CA GLN A 242 -4.37 22.91 -45.76
C GLN A 242 -3.21 22.63 -44.81
N GLN A 243 -2.29 23.59 -44.65
CA GLN A 243 -1.18 23.49 -43.71
C GLN A 243 -1.65 23.39 -42.26
N LYS A 244 -2.66 24.18 -41.87
CA LYS A 244 -3.19 24.12 -40.50
C LYS A 244 -3.91 22.80 -40.21
N ILE A 245 -4.69 22.28 -41.16
CA ILE A 245 -5.31 20.95 -41.05
C ILE A 245 -4.23 19.88 -40.85
N GLY A 246 -3.16 19.89 -41.66
CA GLY A 246 -2.06 18.94 -41.53
C GLY A 246 -1.39 18.99 -40.16
N LYS A 247 -1.16 20.20 -39.61
CA LYS A 247 -0.59 20.36 -38.26
C LYS A 247 -1.50 19.78 -37.17
N VAL A 248 -2.81 20.02 -37.25
CA VAL A 248 -3.78 19.49 -36.29
C VAL A 248 -3.87 17.97 -36.37
N GLN A 249 -3.88 17.40 -37.58
CA GLN A 249 -3.90 15.95 -37.79
C GLN A 249 -2.64 15.27 -37.22
N LEU A 250 -1.47 15.87 -37.43
CA LEU A 250 -0.21 15.35 -36.88
C LEU A 250 -0.20 15.39 -35.34
N GLY A 251 -0.68 16.49 -34.75
CA GLY A 251 -0.84 16.60 -33.29
C GLY A 251 -1.82 15.58 -32.73
N LEU A 252 -2.96 15.35 -33.41
CA LEU A 252 -3.94 14.34 -33.02
C LEU A 252 -3.32 12.93 -33.00
N LEU A 253 -2.52 12.59 -34.00
CA LEU A 253 -1.89 11.27 -34.09
C LEU A 253 -0.87 11.04 -32.95
N GLU A 254 -0.09 12.07 -32.59
CA GLU A 254 0.86 11.97 -31.47
C GLU A 254 0.13 11.83 -30.12
N GLU A 255 -0.91 12.63 -29.87
CA GLU A 255 -1.74 12.50 -28.66
C GLU A 255 -2.44 11.14 -28.57
N GLN A 256 -2.90 10.60 -29.70
CA GLN A 256 -3.46 9.24 -29.76
C GLN A 256 -2.42 8.20 -29.34
N ARG A 257 -1.20 8.29 -29.88
CA ARG A 257 -0.09 7.39 -29.53
C ARG A 257 0.26 7.46 -28.05
N LEU A 258 0.34 8.67 -27.48
CA LEU A 258 0.63 8.88 -26.05
C LEU A 258 -0.47 8.31 -25.15
N ARG A 259 -1.74 8.51 -25.50
CA ARG A 259 -2.88 7.94 -24.79
C ARG A 259 -2.84 6.41 -24.84
N ASP A 260 -2.61 5.84 -26.01
CA ASP A 260 -2.64 4.39 -26.19
C ASP A 260 -1.47 3.71 -25.44
N ALA A 261 -0.28 4.32 -25.46
CA ALA A 261 0.86 3.88 -24.65
C ALA A 261 0.57 3.95 -23.14
N SER A 262 -0.10 5.01 -22.68
CA SER A 262 -0.49 5.14 -21.27
C SER A 262 -1.55 4.12 -20.87
N LYS A 263 -2.52 3.85 -21.75
CA LYS A 263 -3.56 2.83 -21.57
C LYS A 263 -2.94 1.43 -21.47
N GLU A 264 -1.97 1.12 -22.31
CA GLU A 264 -1.26 -0.17 -22.27
C GLU A 264 -0.52 -0.37 -20.94
N LYS A 265 0.23 0.65 -20.48
CA LYS A 265 0.89 0.62 -19.17
C LYS A 265 -0.10 0.38 -18.03
N TYR A 266 -1.25 1.06 -18.04
CA TYR A 266 -2.30 0.87 -17.05
C TYR A 266 -2.86 -0.56 -17.08
N LEU A 267 -3.15 -1.10 -18.27
CA LEU A 267 -3.66 -2.47 -18.42
C LEU A 267 -2.65 -3.51 -17.91
N ALA A 268 -1.36 -3.31 -18.19
CA ALA A 268 -0.29 -4.17 -17.68
C ALA A 268 -0.21 -4.12 -16.15
N ALA A 269 -0.22 -2.93 -15.55
CA ALA A 269 -0.21 -2.76 -14.10
C ALA A 269 -1.46 -3.37 -13.43
N ALA A 270 -2.64 -3.20 -14.03
CA ALA A 270 -3.88 -3.80 -13.53
C ALA A 270 -3.86 -5.33 -13.63
N ALA A 271 -3.27 -5.88 -14.67
CA ALA A 271 -3.08 -7.33 -14.78
C ALA A 271 -2.13 -7.86 -13.70
N GLU A 272 -1.04 -7.15 -13.41
CA GLU A 272 -0.10 -7.52 -12.35
C GLU A 272 -0.74 -7.42 -10.96
N GLN A 273 -1.50 -6.35 -10.69
CA GLN A 273 -2.28 -6.21 -9.46
C GLN A 273 -3.24 -7.40 -9.25
N ARG A 274 -3.93 -7.85 -10.31
CA ARG A 274 -4.81 -9.02 -10.24
C ARG A 274 -4.04 -10.29 -9.89
N LYS A 275 -2.85 -10.50 -10.47
CA LYS A 275 -1.99 -11.64 -10.12
C LYS A 275 -1.56 -11.58 -8.66
N CYS A 276 -1.08 -10.43 -8.18
CA CYS A 276 -0.70 -10.24 -6.78
C CYS A 276 -1.86 -10.55 -5.84
N TYR A 277 -3.07 -10.10 -6.17
CA TYR A 277 -4.27 -10.40 -5.38
C TYR A 277 -4.60 -11.90 -5.35
N THR A 278 -4.48 -12.59 -6.49
CA THR A 278 -4.66 -14.05 -6.54
C THR A 278 -3.63 -14.78 -5.67
N VAL A 279 -2.36 -14.40 -5.73
CA VAL A 279 -1.29 -14.98 -4.91
C VAL A 279 -1.53 -14.72 -3.43
N LEU A 280 -1.90 -13.50 -3.06
CA LEU A 280 -2.23 -13.14 -1.67
C LEU A 280 -3.42 -13.95 -1.14
N ARG A 281 -4.46 -14.15 -1.96
CA ARG A 281 -5.61 -14.97 -1.59
C ARG A 281 -5.19 -16.42 -1.35
N ALA A 282 -4.42 -17.02 -2.26
CA ALA A 282 -3.92 -18.38 -2.09
C ALA A 282 -3.03 -18.51 -0.85
N PHE A 283 -2.15 -17.54 -0.59
CA PHE A 283 -1.35 -17.50 0.62
C PHE A 283 -2.21 -17.43 1.89
N GLN A 284 -3.26 -16.61 1.89
CA GLN A 284 -4.17 -16.51 3.03
C GLN A 284 -4.93 -17.81 3.28
N GLU A 285 -5.37 -18.51 2.22
CA GLU A 285 -5.98 -19.85 2.31
C GLU A 285 -5.00 -20.86 2.94
N GLU A 286 -3.74 -20.90 2.49
CA GLU A 286 -2.70 -21.77 3.08
C GLU A 286 -2.40 -21.41 4.55
N CYS A 287 -2.39 -20.12 4.91
CA CYS A 287 -2.25 -19.71 6.32
C CYS A 287 -3.39 -20.23 7.19
N THR A 288 -4.64 -20.09 6.72
CA THR A 288 -5.81 -20.60 7.46
C THR A 288 -5.76 -22.13 7.62
N GLU A 289 -5.30 -22.83 6.60
CA GLU A 289 -5.14 -24.29 6.67
C GLU A 289 -4.00 -24.68 7.63
N ASN A 290 -2.88 -23.95 7.63
CA ASN A 290 -1.78 -24.18 8.57
C ASN A 290 -2.22 -23.98 10.02
N GLU A 291 -2.98 -22.91 10.30
CA GLU A 291 -3.54 -22.65 11.64
C GLU A 291 -4.51 -23.74 12.08
N ARG A 292 -5.36 -24.23 11.16
CA ARG A 292 -6.26 -25.36 11.40
C ARG A 292 -5.50 -26.63 11.77
N LEU A 293 -4.44 -26.95 11.03
CA LEU A 293 -3.58 -28.11 11.28
C LEU A 293 -2.82 -27.98 12.60
N ARG A 294 -2.25 -26.80 12.90
CA ARG A 294 -1.58 -26.52 14.19
C ARG A 294 -2.54 -26.71 15.36
N SER A 295 -3.78 -26.26 15.22
CA SER A 295 -4.83 -26.43 16.24
C SER A 295 -5.20 -27.90 16.46
N GLN A 296 -5.12 -28.75 15.43
CA GLN A 296 -5.32 -30.19 15.59
C GLN A 296 -4.14 -30.88 16.26
N ILE A 297 -2.91 -30.51 15.89
CA ILE A 297 -1.70 -31.06 16.52
C ILE A 297 -1.65 -30.71 18.01
N SER A 298 -2.03 -29.48 18.40
CA SER A 298 -2.09 -29.10 19.81
C SER A 298 -3.13 -29.93 20.59
N VAL A 299 -4.28 -30.24 19.99
CA VAL A 299 -5.30 -31.11 20.61
C VAL A 299 -4.82 -32.56 20.74
N VAL A 300 -4.19 -33.12 19.70
CA VAL A 300 -3.66 -34.50 19.74
C VAL A 300 -2.55 -34.64 20.77
N THR A 301 -1.62 -33.68 20.84
CA THR A 301 -0.54 -33.71 21.86
C THR A 301 -1.06 -33.58 23.30
N THR A 302 -2.19 -32.90 23.53
CA THR A 302 -2.85 -32.90 24.85
C THR A 302 -3.64 -34.17 25.16
N SER A 303 -3.97 -34.96 24.14
CA SER A 303 -4.68 -36.25 24.25
C SER A 303 -3.71 -37.38 24.62
N ASP A 304 -2.57 -37.46 23.93
CA ASP A 304 -1.52 -38.46 24.18
C ASP A 304 -0.88 -38.29 25.57
N SER A 305 -0.90 -37.07 26.13
CA SER A 305 -0.47 -36.80 27.50
C SER A 305 -1.41 -37.37 28.57
N LYS A 306 -2.63 -37.77 28.22
CA LYS A 306 -3.62 -38.38 29.13
C LYS A 306 -3.69 -39.90 29.02
N GLU A 307 -3.34 -40.49 27.88
CA GLU A 307 -3.31 -41.96 27.70
C GLU A 307 -2.01 -42.62 28.19
N GLY A 308 -0.95 -41.84 28.48
CA GLY A 308 0.30 -42.35 29.05
C GLY A 308 0.34 -42.48 30.58
N VAL A 309 -0.79 -42.35 31.29
CA VAL A 309 -0.89 -42.33 32.76
C VAL A 309 -1.89 -43.37 33.31
N GLU A 310 -2.19 -44.44 32.56
CA GLU A 310 -2.84 -45.64 33.12
C GLU A 310 -1.86 -46.82 33.23
#